data_AF-A0A6P6V2Q6-F1
#
_entry.id   AF-A0A6P6V2Q6-F1
#
_cell.length_a   1.000
_cell.length_b   1.000
_cell.length_c   1.000
_cell.angle_alpha   90.00
_cell.angle_beta   90.00
_cell.angle_gamma   90.00
#
_symmetry.space_group_name_H-M   'P 1'
#
loop_
_entity.id
_entity.type
_entity.pdbx_description
1 polymer ?
#
loop_
_entity_poly.entity_id
_entity_poly.type
_entity_poly.pdbx_seq_one_letter_code
_entity_poly.pdbx_strand_id
1 'polypeptide(L)'
;MEIYCGGKNYLTAAIDVFFPLICIACLDPKSSFSQFNVQKLLRLADLYPENFSSNDYLYLESQLRNYIYNVQRDPQFSEVGDLGSLAQQMVKTGKNTVFPLVYRLIQLALVLPVATASVERVFSAMNIVKTDLRNKMGDEWMNDCLVVYIEKDIFATIENEQILQRFQRMKTRRMQLPPLRYSSATTTNTSNVNQ
;
A
#
# COMPACT_ATOMS: atom_id res chain seq x y z
N MET A 1 8.88 -9.93 -17.70
CA MET A 1 8.60 -9.14 -16.48
C MET A 1 9.92 -8.66 -15.95
N GLU A 2 10.26 -7.41 -16.24
CA GLU A 2 11.57 -6.83 -15.93
C GLU A 2 11.71 -6.60 -14.42
N ILE A 3 12.80 -7.13 -13.89
CA ILE A 3 13.30 -6.87 -12.55
C ILE A 3 13.85 -5.44 -12.56
N TYR A 4 13.09 -4.47 -12.05
CA TYR A 4 13.63 -3.15 -11.73
C TYR A 4 14.50 -3.26 -10.46
N CYS A 5 15.75 -3.66 -10.66
CA CYS A 5 16.88 -3.19 -9.85
C CYS A 5 17.07 -1.70 -10.14
N GLY A 6 16.24 -0.86 -9.53
CA GLY A 6 16.40 0.59 -9.53
C GLY A 6 16.71 1.05 -8.12
N GLY A 7 17.93 1.53 -7.88
CA GLY A 7 18.32 2.16 -6.62
C GLY A 7 17.39 3.32 -6.28
N LYS A 8 16.33 3.04 -5.51
CA LYS A 8 15.60 4.07 -4.79
C LYS A 8 16.41 4.34 -3.54
N ASN A 9 17.10 5.49 -3.52
CA ASN A 9 17.76 6.00 -2.34
C ASN A 9 16.77 5.92 -1.17
N TYR A 10 17.20 5.48 0.02
CA TYR A 10 16.37 5.51 1.23
C TYR A 10 15.75 6.90 1.47
N LEU A 11 16.38 7.94 0.94
CA LEU A 11 15.86 9.31 0.85
C LEU A 11 14.60 9.46 0.00
N THR A 12 14.46 8.83 -1.17
CA THR A 12 13.22 8.91 -1.98
C THR A 12 12.06 8.16 -1.31
N ALA A 13 12.33 7.00 -0.70
CA ALA A 13 11.32 6.29 0.08
C ALA A 13 10.89 7.07 1.35
N ALA A 14 11.82 7.76 2.01
CA ALA A 14 11.52 8.64 3.15
C ALA A 14 10.74 9.90 2.74
N ILE A 15 11.05 10.47 1.56
CA ILE A 15 10.32 11.60 0.98
C ILE A 15 8.87 11.19 0.64
N ASP A 16 8.66 9.98 0.10
CA ASP A 16 7.31 9.48 -0.24
C ASP A 16 6.43 9.23 1.00
N VAL A 17 7.02 8.90 2.15
CA VAL A 17 6.26 8.67 3.40
C VAL A 17 6.04 9.97 4.19
N PHE A 18 7.02 10.87 4.20
CA PHE A 18 6.98 12.07 5.05
C PHE A 18 6.28 13.26 4.39
N PHE A 19 6.37 13.40 3.06
CA PHE A 19 5.76 14.50 2.34
C PHE A 19 4.23 14.56 2.47
N PRO A 20 3.48 13.44 2.40
CA PRO A 20 2.04 13.45 2.63
C PRO A 20 1.67 14.00 4.01
N LEU A 21 2.45 13.70 5.06
CA LEU A 21 2.21 14.18 6.42
C LEU A 21 2.32 15.71 6.54
N ILE A 22 3.26 16.33 5.80
CA ILE A 22 3.40 17.79 5.76
C ILE A 22 2.17 18.44 5.11
N CYS A 23 1.59 17.80 4.09
CA CYS A 23 0.39 18.30 3.44
C CYS A 23 -0.88 18.13 4.30
N ILE A 24 -0.95 17.07 5.12
CA ILE A 24 -2.05 16.87 6.07
C ILE A 24 -2.14 18.03 7.07
N ALA A 25 -0.99 18.53 7.54
CA ALA A 25 -0.94 19.68 8.43
C ALA A 25 -1.58 20.95 7.82
N CYS A 26 -1.63 21.06 6.48
CA CYS A 26 -2.28 22.18 5.80
C CYS A 26 -3.82 22.15 5.91
N LEU A 27 -4.42 21.03 6.34
CA LEU A 27 -5.86 20.90 6.59
C LEU A 27 -6.19 20.95 8.09
N ASP A 28 -5.19 21.15 8.96
CA ASP A 28 -5.41 21.23 10.41
C ASP A 28 -6.29 22.46 10.74
N PRO A 29 -7.47 22.28 11.36
CA PRO A 29 -8.36 23.38 11.72
C PRO A 29 -7.80 24.27 12.84
N LYS A 30 -6.77 23.82 13.57
CA LYS A 30 -6.16 24.58 14.67
C LYS A 30 -5.71 25.97 14.25
N SER A 31 -5.79 26.89 15.20
CA SER A 31 -5.40 28.30 15.02
C SER A 31 -6.04 28.92 13.77
N SER A 32 -7.30 28.55 13.49
CA SER A 32 -8.03 28.98 12.29
C SER A 32 -7.30 28.63 11.00
N PHE A 33 -6.86 27.37 10.87
CA PHE A 33 -6.16 26.88 9.67
C PHE A 33 -4.88 27.66 9.32
N SER A 34 -4.09 28.05 10.33
CA SER A 34 -2.89 28.89 10.12
C SER A 34 -1.84 28.27 9.19
N GLN A 35 -1.85 26.95 9.04
CA GLN A 35 -0.94 26.20 8.17
C GLN A 35 -1.48 25.97 6.76
N PHE A 36 -2.69 26.47 6.44
CA PHE A 36 -3.34 26.25 5.16
C PHE A 36 -2.49 26.75 4.00
N ASN A 37 -2.25 25.86 3.04
CA ASN A 37 -1.44 26.17 1.87
C ASN A 37 -1.98 25.43 0.65
N VAL A 38 -2.55 26.21 -0.28
CA VAL A 38 -3.15 25.69 -1.52
C VAL A 38 -2.13 24.90 -2.33
N GLN A 39 -0.91 25.41 -2.51
CA GLN A 39 0.10 24.78 -3.38
C GLN A 39 0.56 23.42 -2.83
N LYS A 40 0.71 23.29 -1.51
CA LYS A 40 1.02 22.01 -0.87
C LYS A 40 -0.13 21.00 -1.03
N LEU A 41 -1.37 21.46 -0.99
CA LEU A 41 -2.55 20.61 -1.17
C LEU A 41 -2.77 20.20 -2.64
N LEU A 42 -2.43 21.04 -3.60
CA LEU A 42 -2.37 20.65 -5.02
C LEU A 42 -1.32 19.56 -5.23
N ARG A 43 -0.13 19.74 -4.64
CA ARG A 43 0.92 18.71 -4.71
C ARG A 43 0.53 17.41 -4.01
N LEU A 44 -0.33 17.46 -2.99
CA LEU A 44 -0.92 16.25 -2.40
C LEU A 44 -1.82 15.54 -3.40
N ALA A 45 -2.64 16.26 -4.17
CA ALA A 45 -3.44 15.66 -5.23
C ALA A 45 -2.57 15.02 -6.32
N ASP A 46 -1.45 15.63 -6.68
CA ASP A 46 -0.49 15.08 -7.65
C ASP A 46 0.12 13.73 -7.23
N LEU A 47 0.19 13.46 -5.92
CA LEU A 47 0.67 12.17 -5.40
C LEU A 47 -0.35 11.03 -5.55
N TYR A 48 -1.62 11.37 -5.79
CA TYR A 48 -2.72 10.41 -5.90
C TYR A 48 -3.51 10.64 -7.20
N PRO A 49 -2.87 10.48 -8.37
CA PRO A 49 -3.51 10.78 -9.66
C PRO A 49 -4.75 9.91 -9.92
N GLU A 50 -4.79 8.69 -9.39
CA GLU A 50 -5.96 7.79 -9.50
C GLU A 50 -7.20 8.35 -8.76
N ASN A 51 -7.01 9.29 -7.84
CA ASN A 51 -8.09 9.90 -7.07
C ASN A 51 -8.60 11.22 -7.67
N PHE A 52 -7.97 11.76 -8.73
CA PHE A 52 -8.33 13.04 -9.33
C PHE A 52 -8.31 12.98 -10.86
N SER A 53 -9.41 13.37 -11.48
CA SER A 53 -9.47 13.53 -12.94
C SER A 53 -8.81 14.83 -13.39
N SER A 54 -8.45 14.94 -14.68
CA SER A 54 -7.91 16.19 -15.24
C SER A 54 -8.84 17.39 -15.03
N ASN A 55 -10.16 17.17 -15.04
CA ASN A 55 -11.13 18.21 -14.75
C ASN A 55 -11.07 18.66 -13.29
N ASP A 56 -10.85 17.73 -12.35
CA ASP A 56 -10.79 18.06 -10.92
C ASP A 56 -9.67 19.07 -10.62
N TYR A 57 -8.50 18.94 -11.28
CA TYR A 57 -7.39 19.89 -11.12
C TYR A 57 -7.75 21.32 -11.54
N LEU A 58 -8.58 21.50 -12.56
CA LEU A 58 -9.03 22.82 -13.01
C LEU A 58 -9.84 23.54 -11.92
N TYR A 59 -10.60 22.78 -11.13
CA TYR A 59 -11.50 23.33 -10.12
C TYR A 59 -10.91 23.30 -8.70
N LEU A 60 -9.96 22.41 -8.43
CA LEU A 60 -9.44 22.15 -7.09
C LEU A 60 -8.85 23.39 -6.42
N GLU A 61 -8.04 24.17 -7.13
CA GLU A 61 -7.47 25.41 -6.58
C GLU A 61 -8.57 26.40 -6.17
N SER A 62 -9.53 26.64 -7.07
CA SER A 62 -10.64 27.56 -6.80
C SER A 62 -11.49 27.07 -5.61
N GLN A 63 -11.72 25.76 -5.53
CA GLN A 63 -12.50 25.15 -4.47
C GLN A 63 -11.78 25.24 -3.12
N LEU A 64 -10.46 25.04 -3.07
CA LEU A 64 -9.65 25.21 -1.87
C LEU A 64 -9.70 26.64 -1.32
N ARG A 65 -9.61 27.65 -2.21
CA ARG A 65 -9.70 29.07 -1.83
C ARG A 65 -11.09 29.43 -1.29
N ASN A 66 -12.14 28.91 -1.90
CA ASN A 66 -13.50 29.12 -1.42
C ASN A 66 -13.76 28.38 -0.11
N TYR A 67 -13.26 27.14 0.02
CA TYR A 67 -13.39 26.34 1.22
C TYR A 67 -12.84 27.07 2.44
N ILE A 68 -11.60 27.54 2.38
CA ILE A 68 -10.96 28.17 3.55
C ILE A 68 -11.71 29.44 3.98
N TYR A 69 -12.14 30.25 3.02
CA TYR A 69 -12.92 31.45 3.27
C TYR A 69 -14.27 31.16 3.93
N ASN A 70 -14.96 30.08 3.50
CA ASN A 70 -16.27 29.72 4.04
C ASN A 70 -16.17 29.05 5.41
N VAL A 71 -15.19 28.15 5.59
CA VAL A 71 -15.05 27.37 6.82
C VAL A 71 -14.51 28.21 7.98
N GLN A 72 -13.56 29.12 7.73
CA GLN A 72 -13.04 30.02 8.78
C GLN A 72 -14.10 30.98 9.34
N ARG A 73 -15.13 31.30 8.54
CA ARG A 73 -16.18 32.26 8.91
C ARG A 73 -17.45 31.59 9.44
N ASP A 74 -17.53 30.27 9.38
CA ASP A 74 -18.66 29.52 9.89
C ASP A 74 -18.45 29.19 11.37
N PRO A 75 -19.29 29.70 12.28
CA PRO A 75 -19.14 29.45 13.72
C PRO A 75 -19.22 27.97 14.08
N GLN A 76 -19.86 27.12 13.25
CA GLN A 76 -19.93 25.67 13.47
C GLN A 76 -18.56 24.96 13.37
N PHE A 77 -17.55 25.63 12.82
CA PHE A 77 -16.19 25.12 12.68
C PHE A 77 -15.20 25.70 13.70
N SER A 78 -15.65 26.63 14.56
CA SER A 78 -14.79 27.31 15.54
C SER A 78 -14.26 26.39 16.64
N GLU A 79 -15.01 25.35 17.00
CA GLU A 79 -14.64 24.37 18.05
C GLU A 79 -13.93 23.12 17.50
N VAL A 80 -13.68 23.05 16.19
CA VAL A 80 -13.10 21.86 15.57
C VAL A 80 -11.60 21.82 15.82
N GLY A 81 -11.14 20.82 16.60
CA GLY A 81 -9.75 20.72 17.04
C GLY A 81 -8.89 19.71 16.30
N ASP A 82 -9.50 18.85 15.47
CA ASP A 82 -8.80 17.78 14.76
C ASP A 82 -9.41 17.51 13.39
N LEU A 83 -8.66 16.80 12.54
CA LEU A 83 -9.07 16.51 11.17
C LEU A 83 -10.30 15.58 11.09
N GLY A 84 -10.47 14.68 12.05
CA GLY A 84 -11.60 13.77 12.12
C GLY A 84 -12.89 14.51 12.46
N SER A 85 -12.86 15.37 13.48
CA SER A 85 -14.00 16.24 13.82
C SER A 85 -14.32 17.23 12.69
N LEU A 86 -13.30 17.71 11.94
CA LEU A 86 -13.50 18.54 10.74
C LEU A 86 -14.30 17.78 9.68
N ALA A 87 -13.89 16.56 9.34
CA ALA A 87 -14.58 15.74 8.36
C ALA A 87 -16.04 15.46 8.77
N GLN A 88 -16.29 15.20 10.05
CA GLN A 88 -17.65 15.02 10.58
C GLN A 88 -18.48 16.29 10.46
N GLN A 89 -17.93 17.46 10.80
CA GLN A 89 -18.64 18.73 10.68
C GLN A 89 -18.94 19.12 9.23
N MET A 90 -18.02 18.81 8.30
CA MET A 90 -18.28 19.01 6.87
C MET A 90 -19.49 18.21 6.38
N VAL A 91 -19.67 16.99 6.87
CA VAL A 91 -20.84 16.16 6.53
C VAL A 91 -22.12 16.71 7.18
N LYS A 92 -22.07 17.06 8.47
CA LYS A 92 -23.22 17.61 9.20
C LYS A 92 -23.76 18.90 8.58
N THR A 93 -22.87 19.75 8.09
CA THR A 93 -23.22 21.04 7.49
C THR A 93 -23.44 20.98 5.97
N GLY A 94 -23.34 19.79 5.36
CA GLY A 94 -23.46 19.60 3.90
C GLY A 94 -22.30 20.19 3.09
N LYS A 95 -21.22 20.65 3.74
CA LYS A 95 -20.04 21.20 3.06
C LYS A 95 -19.23 20.15 2.29
N ASN A 96 -19.39 18.87 2.62
CA ASN A 96 -18.80 17.77 1.84
C ASN A 96 -19.33 17.70 0.39
N THR A 97 -20.58 18.11 0.14
CA THR A 97 -21.14 18.16 -1.23
C THR A 97 -20.87 19.48 -1.94
N VAL A 98 -20.68 20.57 -1.18
CA VAL A 98 -20.30 21.88 -1.72
C VAL A 98 -18.81 21.91 -2.12
N PHE A 99 -17.95 21.25 -1.33
CA PHE A 99 -16.51 21.18 -1.55
C PHE A 99 -16.02 19.72 -1.70
N PRO A 100 -16.48 18.97 -2.71
CA PRO A 100 -16.20 17.54 -2.85
C PRO A 100 -14.73 17.18 -3.03
N LEU A 101 -13.95 18.02 -3.71
CA LEU A 101 -12.52 17.77 -3.95
C LEU A 101 -11.70 18.01 -2.68
N VAL A 102 -12.03 19.05 -1.93
CA VAL A 102 -11.41 19.30 -0.60
C VAL A 102 -11.77 18.20 0.37
N TYR A 103 -13.03 17.75 0.39
CA TYR A 103 -13.45 16.63 1.22
C TYR A 103 -12.69 15.35 0.88
N ARG A 104 -12.45 15.08 -0.42
CA ARG A 104 -11.62 13.96 -0.86
C ARG A 104 -10.17 14.07 -0.35
N LEU A 105 -9.56 15.26 -0.37
CA LEU A 105 -8.24 15.47 0.23
C LEU A 105 -8.23 15.19 1.74
N ILE A 106 -9.27 15.60 2.47
CA ILE A 106 -9.42 15.30 3.91
C ILE A 106 -9.57 13.80 4.15
N GLN A 107 -10.31 13.08 3.30
CA GLN A 107 -10.42 11.62 3.39
C GLN A 107 -9.07 10.93 3.17
N LEU A 108 -8.30 11.35 2.16
CA LEU A 108 -6.94 10.86 1.95
C LEU A 108 -6.08 11.13 3.19
N ALA A 109 -6.13 12.36 3.71
CA ALA A 109 -5.39 12.75 4.90
C ALA A 109 -5.74 11.93 6.15
N LEU A 110 -6.98 11.41 6.27
CA LEU A 110 -7.39 10.52 7.37
C LEU A 110 -6.92 9.06 7.17
N VAL A 111 -6.88 8.58 5.92
CA VAL A 111 -6.48 7.20 5.60
C VAL A 111 -4.96 7.03 5.61
N LEU A 112 -4.21 8.08 5.26
CA LEU A 112 -2.76 8.02 5.10
C LEU A 112 -2.02 7.62 6.38
N PRO A 113 -2.30 8.20 7.57
CA PRO A 113 -1.65 7.75 8.81
C PRO A 113 -1.87 6.27 9.11
N VAL A 114 -3.05 5.74 8.78
CA VAL A 114 -3.41 4.33 9.01
C VAL A 114 -2.63 3.40 8.06
N ALA A 115 -2.53 3.80 6.79
CA ALA A 115 -1.74 3.06 5.81
C ALA A 115 -0.25 3.06 6.18
N THR A 116 0.31 4.24 6.50
CA THR A 116 1.71 4.39 6.90
C THR A 116 2.04 3.57 8.14
N ALA A 117 1.24 3.66 9.21
CA ALA A 117 1.47 2.90 10.44
C ALA A 117 1.39 1.38 10.23
N SER A 118 0.61 0.92 9.25
CA SER A 118 0.50 -0.50 8.91
C SER A 118 1.75 -0.98 8.19
N VAL A 119 2.26 -0.20 7.23
CA VAL A 119 3.51 -0.48 6.53
C VAL A 119 4.69 -0.47 7.51
N GLU A 120 4.82 0.55 8.35
CA GLU A 120 5.88 0.65 9.36
C GLU A 120 5.87 -0.54 10.34
N ARG A 121 4.69 -0.99 10.78
CA ARG A 121 4.57 -2.20 11.61
C ARG A 121 5.05 -3.46 10.90
N VAL A 122 4.70 -3.65 9.63
CA VAL A 122 5.15 -4.81 8.84
C VAL A 122 6.66 -4.78 8.65
N PHE A 123 7.22 -3.61 8.31
CA PHE A 123 8.66 -3.43 8.19
C PHE A 123 9.40 -3.63 9.53
N SER A 124 8.83 -3.16 10.64
CA SER A 124 9.38 -3.37 11.98
C SER A 124 9.36 -4.85 12.37
N ALA A 125 8.23 -5.55 12.19
CA ALA A 125 8.14 -6.99 12.43
C ALA A 125 9.12 -7.76 11.54
N MET A 126 9.23 -7.40 10.26
CA MET A 126 10.22 -7.96 9.35
C MET A 126 11.64 -7.70 9.83
N ASN A 127 11.95 -6.51 10.36
CA ASN A 127 13.26 -6.18 10.88
C ASN A 127 13.58 -6.94 12.18
N ILE A 128 12.59 -7.16 13.06
CA ILE A 128 12.74 -7.98 14.27
C ILE A 128 13.00 -9.44 13.86
N VAL A 129 12.19 -10.00 12.96
CA VAL A 129 12.40 -11.33 12.39
C VAL A 129 13.76 -11.42 11.71
N LYS A 130 14.17 -10.40 10.96
CA LYS A 130 15.48 -10.29 10.32
C LYS A 130 16.59 -10.27 11.35
N THR A 131 16.44 -9.56 12.47
CA THR A 131 17.49 -9.41 13.49
C THR A 131 17.62 -10.68 14.34
N ASP A 132 16.49 -11.27 14.73
CA ASP A 132 16.46 -12.54 15.48
C ASP A 132 16.96 -13.71 14.62
N LEU A 133 16.57 -13.75 13.34
CA LEU A 133 17.02 -14.79 12.41
C LEU A 133 18.38 -14.51 11.78
N ARG A 134 18.91 -13.27 11.70
CA ARG A 134 20.25 -13.00 11.13
C ARG A 134 21.38 -13.60 11.96
N ASN A 135 21.14 -13.91 13.24
CA ASN A 135 22.06 -14.78 13.98
C ASN A 135 22.11 -16.22 13.40
N LYS A 136 21.27 -16.57 12.41
CA LYS A 136 21.15 -17.87 11.74
C LYS A 136 20.90 -17.86 10.20
N MET A 137 20.57 -16.74 9.53
CA MET A 137 20.13 -16.69 8.12
C MET A 137 20.60 -15.45 7.36
N GLY A 138 20.93 -15.62 6.07
CA GLY A 138 21.34 -14.54 5.14
C GLY A 138 20.18 -13.77 4.51
N ASP A 139 20.47 -12.58 3.97
CA ASP A 139 19.48 -11.67 3.36
C ASP A 139 18.76 -12.27 2.14
N GLU A 140 19.44 -13.11 1.37
CA GLU A 140 18.92 -13.79 0.17
C GLU A 140 17.76 -14.74 0.53
N TRP A 141 17.93 -15.56 1.58
CA TRP A 141 16.90 -16.49 2.03
C TRP A 141 15.62 -15.79 2.54
N MET A 142 15.78 -14.61 3.13
CA MET A 142 14.63 -13.83 3.58
C MET A 142 13.88 -13.19 2.42
N ASN A 143 14.59 -12.79 1.37
CA ASN A 143 13.98 -12.34 0.12
C ASN A 143 13.17 -13.49 -0.51
N ASP A 144 13.73 -14.69 -0.59
CA ASP A 144 13.03 -15.88 -1.10
C ASP A 144 11.78 -16.20 -0.28
N CYS A 145 11.84 -16.12 1.06
CA CYS A 145 10.67 -16.32 1.92
C CYS A 145 9.58 -15.27 1.72
N LEU A 146 9.97 -14.01 1.50
CA LEU A 146 9.04 -12.91 1.20
C LEU A 146 8.30 -13.15 -0.11
N VAL A 147 9.01 -13.62 -1.15
CA VAL A 147 8.40 -13.98 -2.44
C VAL A 147 7.35 -15.09 -2.25
N VAL A 148 7.69 -16.14 -1.49
CA VAL A 148 6.73 -17.23 -1.18
C VAL A 148 5.51 -16.71 -0.40
N TYR A 149 5.68 -15.76 0.52
CA TYR A 149 4.57 -15.19 1.28
C TYR A 149 3.63 -14.33 0.41
N ILE A 150 4.19 -13.53 -0.50
CA ILE A 150 3.42 -12.71 -1.45
C ILE A 150 2.68 -13.60 -2.45
N GLU A 151 3.36 -14.63 -2.96
CA GLU A 151 2.81 -15.58 -3.93
C GLU A 151 2.16 -16.81 -3.28
N LYS A 152 1.73 -16.71 -2.02
CA LYS A 152 1.19 -17.85 -1.25
C LYS A 152 0.02 -18.54 -1.94
N ASP A 153 -0.78 -17.81 -2.71
CA ASP A 153 -1.93 -18.34 -3.43
C ASP A 153 -1.47 -19.20 -4.61
N ILE A 154 -0.41 -18.79 -5.31
CA ILE A 154 0.24 -19.57 -6.36
C ILE A 154 0.94 -20.77 -5.73
N PHE A 155 1.67 -20.56 -4.62
CA PHE A 155 2.35 -21.64 -3.91
C PHE A 155 1.38 -22.72 -3.42
N ALA A 156 0.18 -22.34 -2.97
CA ALA A 156 -0.87 -23.27 -2.56
C ALA A 156 -1.42 -24.14 -3.71
N THR A 157 -1.25 -23.71 -4.97
CA THR A 157 -1.62 -24.53 -6.14
C THR A 157 -0.57 -25.58 -6.50
N ILE A 158 0.65 -25.47 -5.96
CA ILE A 158 1.73 -26.41 -6.27
C ILE A 158 1.59 -27.63 -5.35
N GLU A 159 1.48 -28.82 -5.94
CA GLU A 159 1.46 -30.06 -5.18
C GLU A 159 2.79 -30.30 -4.46
N ASN A 160 2.72 -30.67 -3.18
CA ASN A 160 3.89 -30.99 -2.35
C ASN A 160 4.80 -32.06 -2.99
N GLU A 161 4.22 -32.99 -3.76
CA GLU A 161 4.97 -34.02 -4.48
C GLU A 161 5.87 -33.40 -5.56
N GLN A 162 5.40 -32.40 -6.31
CA GLN A 162 6.20 -31.68 -7.32
C GLN A 162 7.37 -30.93 -6.67
N ILE A 163 7.12 -30.31 -5.51
CA ILE A 163 8.16 -29.62 -4.71
C ILE A 163 9.21 -30.64 -4.25
N LEU A 164 8.77 -31.78 -3.72
CA LEU A 164 9.64 -32.85 -3.24
C LEU A 164 10.51 -33.43 -4.38
N GLN A 165 9.91 -33.71 -5.53
CA GLN A 165 10.61 -34.17 -6.74
C GLN A 165 11.64 -33.17 -7.23
N ARG A 166 11.31 -31.87 -7.26
CA ARG A 166 12.24 -30.82 -7.64
C ARG A 166 13.38 -30.72 -6.62
N PHE A 167 13.05 -30.76 -5.34
CA PHE A 167 14.01 -30.65 -4.24
C PHE A 167 15.02 -31.80 -4.23
N GLN A 168 14.56 -33.04 -4.41
CA GLN A 168 15.42 -34.22 -4.52
C GLN A 168 16.36 -34.17 -5.74
N ARG A 169 15.88 -33.60 -6.87
CA ARG A 169 16.68 -33.47 -8.10
C ARG A 169 17.76 -32.38 -8.05
N MET A 170 17.67 -31.41 -7.13
CA MET A 170 18.59 -30.27 -7.12
C MET A 170 20.01 -30.65 -6.68
N LYS A 171 20.17 -31.48 -5.63
CA LYS A 171 21.46 -32.02 -5.18
C LYS A 171 21.23 -33.26 -4.30
N THR A 172 22.15 -34.21 -4.34
CA THR A 172 22.23 -35.31 -3.36
C THR A 172 22.51 -34.75 -1.96
N ARG A 173 21.74 -35.21 -0.96
CA ARG A 173 21.80 -34.75 0.43
C ARG A 173 21.94 -35.95 1.36
N ARG A 174 22.50 -35.73 2.57
CA ARG A 174 22.72 -36.77 3.59
C ARG A 174 21.43 -37.36 4.16
N MET A 175 20.32 -36.62 4.12
CA MET A 175 19.02 -37.08 4.58
C MET A 175 18.26 -37.71 3.42
N GLN A 176 17.83 -38.97 3.59
CA GLN A 176 16.97 -39.62 2.61
C GLN A 176 15.52 -39.24 2.86
N LEU A 177 14.91 -38.60 1.86
CA LEU A 177 13.48 -38.29 1.86
C LEU A 177 12.70 -39.52 1.38
N PRO A 178 11.39 -39.64 1.70
CA PRO A 178 10.57 -40.74 1.23
C PRO A 178 10.67 -40.93 -0.29
N PRO A 179 10.70 -42.18 -0.79
CA PRO A 179 10.73 -42.45 -2.22
C PRO A 179 9.46 -41.91 -2.87
N LEU A 180 9.66 -41.19 -3.98
CA LEU A 180 8.59 -40.58 -4.77
C LEU A 180 7.61 -41.67 -5.21
N ARG A 181 6.33 -41.48 -4.91
CA ARG A 181 5.29 -42.35 -5.48
C ARG A 181 5.04 -41.86 -6.89
N TYR A 182 5.64 -42.53 -7.86
CA TYR A 182 5.33 -42.27 -9.26
C TYR A 182 3.88 -42.67 -9.51
N SER A 183 2.96 -41.70 -9.49
CA SER A 183 1.62 -41.90 -10.05
C SER A 183 1.76 -42.00 -11.56
N SER A 184 1.87 -43.23 -12.06
CA SER A 184 1.79 -43.54 -13.48
C SER A 184 0.41 -43.10 -13.99
N ALA A 185 0.36 -41.95 -14.67
CA ALA A 185 -0.82 -41.58 -15.45
C ALA A 185 -0.98 -42.58 -16.60
N THR A 186 -2.08 -43.30 -16.55
CA THR A 186 -2.59 -44.24 -17.53
C THR A 186 -2.64 -43.58 -18.91
N THR A 187 -1.91 -44.13 -19.89
CA THR A 187 -2.23 -43.89 -21.30
C THR A 187 -3.11 -45.03 -21.78
N THR A 188 -4.43 -44.87 -21.62
CA THR A 188 -5.41 -45.58 -22.45
C THR A 188 -5.39 -44.94 -23.83
N ASN A 189 -4.67 -45.55 -24.77
CA ASN A 189 -4.90 -45.33 -26.20
C ASN A 189 -5.58 -46.57 -26.78
N THR A 190 -6.90 -46.51 -26.79
CA THR A 190 -7.77 -47.25 -27.72
C THR A 190 -7.57 -46.65 -29.11
N SER A 191 -7.11 -47.44 -30.08
CA SER A 191 -7.47 -47.31 -31.51
C SER A 191 -6.86 -48.49 -32.29
N ASN A 192 -7.76 -49.27 -32.88
CA ASN A 192 -7.56 -50.30 -33.90
C ASN A 192 -6.65 -49.88 -35.06
N VAL A 193 -6.07 -50.86 -35.77
CA VAL A 193 -6.36 -51.19 -37.20
C VAL A 193 -5.34 -52.20 -37.78
N ASN A 194 -5.87 -53.19 -38.56
CA ASN A 194 -5.26 -54.22 -39.43
C ASN A 194 -4.76 -55.52 -38.74
N GLN A 195 -5.24 -56.73 -39.04
CA GLN A 195 -5.84 -57.31 -40.26
C GLN A 195 -7.14 -58.08 -39.97
#